data_AF-A0A9W9RKT6-F1
#
_entry.id   AF-A0A9W9RKT6-F1
#
_cell.length_a   1.000
_cell.length_b   1.000
_cell.length_c   1.000
_cell.angle_alpha   90.00
_cell.angle_beta   90.00
_cell.angle_gamma   90.00
#
_symmetry.space_group_name_H-M   'P 1'
#
loop_
_entity.id
_entity.type
_entity.pdbx_description
1 polymer ?
#
loop_
_entity_poly.entity_id
_entity_poly.type
_entity_poly.pdbx_seq_one_letter_code
_entity_poly.pdbx_strand_id
1 'polypeptide(L)'
;MLIGEKCDRSSPVCSRCERGRRDCVYPDMFDSAHRDQRVVAKASAETKWRQRVGNPSATQTQPDRDGKPISDLLLGAPHVGLRDNLHDLAYQRFVYDFLTPSGFHSPAKGTFSRLDTLYSRAPPDSCLFCAVTAVSYANFYGRLKSEEARLASGVYYGKTLQKLTGLMDTNPTGFTGDGILVVMLVLGLYETLASTRRDGTWITHMRGTQSIIASRDKSSNEGNGIVASLCLHLLVYYISERVSPPSYFHQWLAQVPPSFGNKATLSKYMAEVATRCAKLKEIDKINGFLPQDSGLLDAALSLDAQLQTWALHMPESRSSTILPVNPSEYPPWASELFSSPGAPKMTEAFSDPLAASDWNMYRATRIQLNLSLLASLDAFPQCADVFYATRLKSRVLDNIYTLSSEITSSVPHLLLSTREPTSSYPQSTEAIHGLRGWTVMWPVSIAFSCYRNGSIPDLDSQKEWLGTVLRFLRDSMGIAKAQAFLEAYG
;
A
#
# COMPACT_ATOMS: atom_id res chain seq x y z
N MET A 1 -27.38 -28.21 3.28
CA MET A 1 -26.37 -29.08 2.63
C MET A 1 -26.92 -29.47 1.27
N LEU A 2 -26.34 -28.94 0.20
CA LEU A 2 -26.22 -29.55 -1.14
C LEU A 2 -25.19 -28.69 -1.90
N ILE A 3 -24.22 -29.37 -2.46
CA ILE A 3 -22.94 -28.89 -2.97
C ILE A 3 -23.15 -28.06 -4.26
N GLY A 4 -22.27 -27.08 -4.47
CA GLY A 4 -22.46 -26.00 -5.43
C GLY A 4 -22.20 -26.37 -6.89
N GLU A 5 -22.97 -25.71 -7.75
CA GLU A 5 -22.59 -25.39 -9.12
C GLU A 5 -22.94 -23.91 -9.38
N LYS A 6 -22.03 -23.20 -10.05
CA LYS A 6 -22.10 -21.76 -10.33
C LYS A 6 -23.18 -21.46 -11.38
N CYS A 7 -23.88 -20.33 -11.25
CA CYS A 7 -24.80 -19.81 -12.28
C CYS A 7 -24.04 -19.53 -13.58
N ASP A 8 -24.56 -20.02 -14.70
CA ASP A 8 -23.95 -19.94 -16.05
C ASP A 8 -24.24 -18.61 -16.78
N ARG A 9 -25.13 -17.77 -16.24
CA ARG A 9 -25.45 -16.41 -16.71
C ARG A 9 -25.92 -16.31 -18.17
N SER A 10 -26.54 -17.36 -18.73
CA SER A 10 -27.17 -17.29 -20.05
C SER A 10 -28.37 -16.33 -20.07
N SER A 11 -28.43 -15.41 -21.02
CA SER A 11 -29.54 -14.46 -21.19
C SER A 11 -30.57 -15.02 -22.18
N PRO A 12 -31.90 -14.96 -21.92
CA PRO A 12 -32.56 -14.20 -20.86
C PRO A 12 -32.70 -14.93 -19.51
N VAL A 13 -32.55 -16.25 -19.47
CA VAL A 13 -32.75 -17.08 -18.26
C VAL A 13 -31.60 -18.08 -18.15
N CYS A 14 -31.00 -18.18 -16.96
CA CYS A 14 -29.92 -19.13 -16.72
C CYS A 14 -30.43 -20.58 -16.75
N SER A 15 -29.62 -21.54 -17.20
CA SER A 15 -30.08 -22.93 -17.40
C SER A 15 -30.61 -23.59 -16.12
N ARG A 16 -30.23 -23.08 -14.95
CA ARG A 16 -30.69 -23.54 -13.64
C ARG A 16 -32.07 -22.99 -13.27
N CYS A 17 -32.33 -21.72 -13.57
CA CYS A 17 -33.62 -21.10 -13.33
C CYS A 17 -34.66 -21.65 -14.30
N GLU A 18 -34.25 -21.96 -15.54
CA GLU A 18 -35.08 -22.66 -16.52
C GLU A 18 -35.47 -24.06 -16.04
N ARG A 19 -34.50 -24.92 -15.69
CA ARG A 19 -34.76 -26.27 -15.16
C ARG A 19 -35.55 -26.25 -13.85
N GLY A 20 -35.31 -25.24 -13.01
CA GLY A 20 -35.97 -25.09 -11.73
C GLY A 20 -37.35 -24.44 -11.79
N ARG A 21 -37.81 -23.97 -12.95
CA ARG A 21 -39.01 -23.12 -13.11
C ARG A 21 -39.06 -21.99 -12.08
N ARG A 22 -37.95 -21.25 -11.93
CA ARG A 22 -37.85 -20.10 -11.02
C ARG A 22 -37.51 -18.84 -11.80
N ASP A 23 -37.94 -17.71 -11.28
CA ASP A 23 -37.57 -16.40 -11.83
C ASP A 23 -36.05 -16.19 -11.76
N CYS A 24 -35.47 -15.84 -12.92
CA CYS A 24 -34.04 -15.61 -13.05
C CYS A 24 -33.74 -14.13 -12.82
N VAL A 25 -33.46 -13.79 -11.56
CA VAL A 25 -33.03 -12.43 -11.20
C VAL A 25 -31.51 -12.38 -11.18
N TYR A 26 -30.94 -11.62 -12.11
CA TYR A 26 -29.52 -11.29 -12.09
C TYR A 26 -29.27 -10.19 -11.05
N PRO A 27 -28.36 -10.38 -10.08
CA PRO A 27 -28.02 -9.32 -9.14
C PRO A 27 -27.43 -8.11 -9.87
N ASP A 28 -27.86 -6.92 -9.49
CA ASP A 28 -27.22 -5.67 -9.90
C ASP A 28 -25.76 -5.64 -9.39
N MET A 29 -24.85 -5.08 -10.18
CA MET A 29 -23.42 -5.00 -9.86
C MET A 29 -23.16 -4.33 -8.50
N PHE A 30 -24.07 -3.47 -8.05
CA PHE A 30 -24.00 -2.78 -6.77
C PHE A 30 -24.25 -3.71 -5.55
N ASP A 31 -25.21 -4.64 -5.64
CA ASP A 31 -25.53 -5.58 -4.56
C ASP A 31 -24.49 -6.70 -4.40
N SER A 32 -23.77 -7.05 -5.47
CA SER A 32 -22.64 -7.99 -5.40
C SER A 32 -21.40 -7.45 -4.67
N ALA A 33 -21.31 -6.12 -4.43
CA ALA A 33 -20.18 -5.48 -3.78
C ALA A 33 -20.34 -5.31 -2.25
N HIS A 34 -21.57 -5.34 -1.72
CA HIS A 34 -21.85 -5.37 -0.28
C HIS A 34 -22.11 -6.80 0.19
N ARG A 35 -21.06 -7.62 0.19
CA ARG A 35 -21.08 -8.87 0.96
C ARG A 35 -20.98 -8.51 2.44
N ASP A 36 -22.09 -8.62 3.15
CA ASP A 36 -22.13 -8.40 4.60
C ASP A 36 -21.22 -9.41 5.31
N GLN A 37 -19.99 -8.99 5.60
CA GLN A 37 -18.99 -9.78 6.30
C GLN A 37 -19.48 -10.20 7.70
N ARG A 38 -20.49 -9.52 8.27
CA ARG A 38 -21.11 -9.90 9.56
C ARG A 38 -21.83 -11.24 9.46
N VAL A 39 -22.50 -11.52 8.33
CA VAL A 39 -23.22 -12.79 8.10
C VAL A 39 -22.23 -13.95 7.95
N VAL A 40 -21.12 -13.73 7.24
CA VAL A 40 -20.07 -14.74 7.07
C VAL A 40 -19.33 -14.99 8.39
N ALA A 41 -19.01 -13.95 9.15
CA ALA A 41 -18.37 -14.06 10.46
C ALA A 41 -19.29 -14.76 11.48
N LYS A 42 -20.59 -14.41 11.50
CA LYS A 42 -21.60 -15.06 12.34
C LYS A 42 -21.80 -16.53 11.97
N ALA A 43 -21.93 -16.85 10.69
CA ALA A 43 -22.07 -18.23 10.21
C ALA A 43 -20.82 -19.07 10.52
N SER A 44 -19.62 -18.49 10.41
CA SER A 44 -18.36 -19.16 10.73
C SER A 44 -18.20 -19.38 12.25
N ALA A 45 -18.62 -18.41 13.07
CA ALA A 45 -18.66 -18.55 14.53
C ALA A 45 -19.68 -19.61 14.99
N GLU A 46 -20.89 -19.62 14.41
CA GLU A 46 -21.92 -20.63 14.69
C GLU A 46 -21.48 -22.03 14.27
N THR A 47 -20.77 -22.16 13.14
CA THR A 47 -20.23 -23.44 12.67
C THR A 47 -19.16 -23.97 13.62
N LYS A 48 -18.23 -23.11 14.07
CA LYS A 48 -17.19 -23.48 15.05
C LYS A 48 -17.77 -23.82 16.42
N TRP A 49 -18.85 -23.15 16.84
CA TRP A 49 -19.56 -23.48 18.07
C TRP A 49 -20.26 -24.84 17.97
N ARG A 50 -20.99 -25.11 16.88
CA ARG A 50 -21.64 -26.42 16.64
C ARG A 50 -20.64 -27.58 16.59
N GLN A 51 -19.44 -27.36 16.04
CA GLN A 51 -18.36 -28.36 16.04
C GLN A 51 -17.81 -28.67 17.44
N ARG A 52 -17.84 -27.71 18.37
CA ARG A 52 -17.41 -27.91 19.77
C ARG A 52 -18.49 -28.59 20.62
N VAL A 53 -19.76 -28.37 20.31
CA VAL A 53 -20.89 -28.94 21.05
C VAL A 53 -21.25 -30.36 20.57
N GLY A 54 -20.86 -30.73 19.35
CA GLY A 54 -21.23 -32.00 18.72
C GLY A 54 -20.33 -33.22 19.02
N ASN A 55 -19.27 -33.10 19.82
CA ASN A 55 -18.36 -34.23 20.07
C ASN A 55 -18.02 -34.39 21.56
N PRO A 56 -18.82 -35.18 22.33
CA PRO A 56 -18.42 -35.65 23.64
C PRO A 56 -17.92 -37.10 23.53
N SER A 57 -16.63 -37.32 23.23
CA SER A 57 -15.84 -38.46 23.77
C SER A 57 -14.40 -38.56 23.22
N ALA A 58 -13.49 -38.83 24.16
CA ALA A 58 -12.21 -39.54 24.08
C ALA A 58 -11.02 -38.82 23.38
N THR A 59 -9.80 -38.80 23.92
CA THR A 59 -9.15 -39.63 24.95
C THR A 59 -8.01 -38.84 25.60
N GLN A 60 -7.80 -39.03 26.90
CA GLN A 60 -6.61 -38.60 27.63
C GLN A 60 -5.40 -39.42 27.19
N THR A 61 -4.32 -38.76 26.79
CA THR A 61 -2.99 -39.35 26.69
C THR A 61 -2.00 -38.38 27.32
N GLN A 62 -1.42 -38.78 28.45
CA GLN A 62 -0.29 -38.10 29.07
C GLN A 62 0.96 -38.29 28.20
N PRO A 63 1.84 -37.28 28.07
CA PRO A 63 3.24 -37.50 27.80
C PRO A 63 4.03 -37.54 29.11
N ASP A 64 4.87 -38.56 29.18
CA ASP A 64 5.82 -38.85 30.24
C ASP A 64 6.90 -37.77 30.37
N ARG A 65 7.46 -37.69 31.58
CA ARG A 65 8.51 -36.76 32.00
C ARG A 65 9.85 -37.14 31.37
N ASP A 66 10.59 -36.16 30.86
CA ASP A 66 12.00 -35.91 31.22
C ASP A 66 12.63 -34.79 30.37
N GLY A 67 13.19 -33.77 31.03
CA GLY A 67 13.95 -32.68 30.40
C GLY A 67 13.89 -31.38 31.21
N LYS A 68 14.94 -31.10 31.98
CA LYS A 68 15.08 -30.06 33.02
C LYS A 68 14.68 -28.61 32.62
N PRO A 69 14.20 -27.79 33.58
CA PRO A 69 13.85 -26.39 33.36
C PRO A 69 15.09 -25.49 33.41
N ILE A 70 15.19 -24.55 32.46
CA ILE A 70 15.96 -23.32 32.66
C ILE A 70 14.98 -22.29 33.25
N SER A 71 14.88 -22.32 34.56
CA SER A 71 14.26 -21.26 35.36
C SER A 71 15.28 -20.88 36.42
N ASP A 72 16.11 -19.88 36.13
CA ASP A 72 16.79 -19.08 37.14
C ASP A 72 17.43 -17.87 36.43
N LEU A 73 16.63 -16.82 36.29
CA LEU A 73 17.01 -15.41 36.19
C LEU A 73 15.74 -14.64 35.80
N LEU A 74 14.84 -14.42 36.76
CA LEU A 74 13.80 -13.37 36.79
C LEU A 74 12.96 -13.59 38.05
N LEU A 75 13.56 -13.37 39.22
CA LEU A 75 12.83 -13.30 40.49
C LEU A 75 12.67 -11.83 40.86
N GLY A 76 11.42 -11.34 40.79
CA GLY A 76 11.02 -10.09 41.43
C GLY A 76 10.31 -9.07 40.53
N ALA A 77 9.15 -9.42 39.97
CA ALA A 77 8.17 -8.40 39.55
C ALA A 77 6.74 -8.91 39.77
N PRO A 78 5.83 -8.07 40.30
CA PRO A 78 4.44 -8.45 40.53
C PRO A 78 3.77 -8.80 39.20
N HIS A 79 2.83 -9.75 39.22
CA HIS A 79 2.05 -10.21 38.07
C HIS A 79 1.28 -9.06 37.40
N VAL A 80 1.95 -8.37 36.48
CA VAL A 80 1.32 -7.64 35.36
C VAL A 80 0.89 -8.70 34.36
N GLY A 81 -0.35 -8.65 33.89
CA GLY A 81 -0.89 -9.68 33.00
C GLY A 81 -0.04 -9.82 31.73
N LEU A 82 0.29 -11.05 31.32
CA LEU A 82 1.05 -11.35 30.09
C LEU A 82 0.49 -10.64 28.84
N ARG A 83 -0.81 -10.32 28.83
CA ARG A 83 -1.48 -9.57 27.74
C ARG A 83 -1.18 -8.08 27.73
N ASP A 84 -1.01 -7.45 28.89
CA ASP A 84 -0.69 -6.03 29.00
C ASP A 84 0.73 -5.78 28.45
N ASN A 85 1.65 -6.73 28.69
CA ASN A 85 2.99 -6.72 28.09
C ASN A 85 2.94 -6.82 26.54
N LEU A 86 2.07 -7.66 25.97
CA LEU A 86 2.01 -7.82 24.51
C LEU A 86 1.48 -6.56 23.81
N HIS A 87 0.50 -5.86 24.40
CA HIS A 87 0.01 -4.59 23.86
C HIS A 87 1.12 -3.53 23.81
N ASP A 88 1.84 -3.36 24.92
CA ASP A 88 2.92 -2.39 25.03
C ASP A 88 4.06 -2.71 24.05
N LEU A 89 4.49 -3.98 23.97
CA LEU A 89 5.49 -4.42 23.00
C LEU A 89 5.07 -4.17 21.56
N ALA A 90 3.80 -4.46 21.23
CA ALA A 90 3.26 -4.22 19.88
C ALA A 90 3.20 -2.73 19.54
N TYR A 91 2.77 -1.89 20.49
CA TYR A 91 2.73 -0.44 20.30
C TYR A 91 4.14 0.14 20.16
N GLN A 92 5.08 -0.22 21.04
CA GLN A 92 6.48 0.21 20.95
C GLN A 92 7.11 -0.18 19.61
N ARG A 93 6.84 -1.40 19.12
CA ARG A 93 7.29 -1.84 17.80
C ARG A 93 6.71 -0.99 16.66
N PHE A 94 5.42 -0.66 16.75
CA PHE A 94 4.76 0.22 15.78
C PHE A 94 5.36 1.63 15.79
N VAL A 95 5.60 2.20 16.98
CA VAL A 95 6.27 3.49 17.15
C VAL A 95 7.65 3.45 16.49
N TYR A 96 8.46 2.42 16.79
CA TYR A 96 9.76 2.21 16.17
C TYR A 96 9.66 2.21 14.65
N ASP A 97 8.80 1.37 14.09
CA ASP A 97 8.72 1.15 12.65
C ASP A 97 8.17 2.35 11.86
N PHE A 98 7.23 3.12 12.42
CA PHE A 98 6.47 4.12 11.65
C PHE A 98 6.53 5.55 12.19
N LEU A 99 6.83 5.76 13.47
CA LEU A 99 6.78 7.09 14.11
C LEU A 99 8.16 7.67 14.46
N THR A 100 9.12 6.83 14.83
CA THR A 100 10.49 7.24 15.18
C THR A 100 11.53 6.72 14.17
N PRO A 101 11.43 7.07 12.88
CA PRO A 101 12.41 6.54 11.97
C PRO A 101 13.74 7.30 12.09
N SER A 102 14.77 6.60 12.57
CA SER A 102 16.15 7.09 12.54
C SER A 102 16.59 7.34 11.09
N GLY A 103 17.08 8.54 10.79
CA GLY A 103 17.62 8.91 9.48
C GLY A 103 16.82 9.94 8.67
N PHE A 104 15.62 10.34 9.10
CA PHE A 104 14.90 11.44 8.46
C PHE A 104 15.24 12.77 9.13
N HIS A 105 15.71 13.76 8.34
CA HIS A 105 16.10 15.10 8.85
C HIS A 105 14.94 15.92 9.40
N SER A 106 13.71 15.51 9.04
CA SER A 106 12.50 15.92 9.72
C SER A 106 11.91 14.66 10.32
N PRO A 107 11.58 14.60 11.64
CA PRO A 107 10.77 13.51 12.16
C PRO A 107 9.57 13.32 11.23
N ALA A 108 9.07 12.11 11.08
CA ALA A 108 7.91 11.75 10.26
C ALA A 108 6.59 12.43 10.72
N LYS A 109 6.68 13.61 11.36
CA LYS A 109 5.68 14.64 11.59
C LYS A 109 4.79 14.92 10.38
N GLY A 110 5.16 14.53 9.15
CA GLY A 110 4.24 14.56 8.02
C GLY A 110 3.19 13.45 8.11
N THR A 111 3.58 12.22 7.75
CA THR A 111 2.67 11.10 7.49
C THR A 111 1.80 10.72 8.69
N PHE A 112 2.40 10.57 9.87
CA PHE A 112 1.70 10.21 11.10
C PHE A 112 1.73 11.36 12.11
N SER A 113 1.68 12.62 11.63
CA SER A 113 1.59 13.80 12.50
C SER A 113 0.51 13.58 13.55
N ARG A 114 0.83 13.92 14.80
CA ARG A 114 -0.13 13.95 15.92
C ARG A 114 -0.71 12.59 16.30
N LEU A 115 -0.36 11.47 15.65
CA LEU A 115 -0.86 10.14 16.01
C LEU A 115 -0.55 9.85 17.48
N ASP A 116 0.70 10.00 17.89
CA ASP A 116 1.12 9.72 19.28
C ASP A 116 0.42 10.65 20.30
N THR A 117 0.30 11.94 19.97
CA THR A 117 -0.42 12.92 20.80
C THR A 117 -1.91 12.64 20.91
N LEU A 118 -2.56 12.18 19.84
CA LEU A 118 -3.98 11.85 19.82
C LEU A 118 -4.24 10.51 20.51
N TYR A 119 -3.35 9.53 20.31
CA TYR A 119 -3.45 8.20 20.91
C TYR A 119 -3.24 8.23 22.41
N SER A 120 -2.23 8.97 22.91
CA SER A 120 -2.01 9.17 24.36
C SER A 120 -3.19 9.81 25.10
N ARG A 121 -4.04 10.57 24.38
CA ARG A 121 -5.25 11.18 24.94
C ARG A 121 -6.52 10.36 24.67
N ALA A 122 -6.41 9.28 23.89
CA ALA A 122 -7.56 8.48 23.49
C ALA A 122 -8.02 7.63 24.68
N PRO A 123 -9.32 7.67 25.03
CA PRO A 123 -9.85 6.77 26.05
C PRO A 123 -9.64 5.29 25.65
N PRO A 124 -9.42 4.38 26.63
CA PRO A 124 -9.42 2.95 26.37
C PRO A 124 -10.67 2.53 25.61
N ASP A 125 -10.51 1.61 24.66
CA ASP A 125 -11.59 1.11 23.79
C ASP A 125 -12.29 2.20 22.94
N SER A 126 -11.73 3.41 22.82
CA SER A 126 -12.18 4.38 21.81
C SER A 126 -11.91 3.87 20.38
N CYS A 127 -12.57 4.47 19.38
CA CYS A 127 -12.34 4.09 17.98
C CYS A 127 -10.87 4.24 17.56
N LEU A 128 -10.22 5.34 17.97
CA LEU A 128 -8.80 5.57 17.73
C LEU A 128 -7.92 4.55 18.45
N PHE A 129 -8.23 4.26 19.71
CA PHE A 129 -7.50 3.26 20.49
C PHE A 129 -7.54 1.88 19.81
N CYS A 130 -8.72 1.43 19.40
CA CYS A 130 -8.87 0.15 18.72
C CYS A 130 -8.13 0.12 17.37
N ALA A 131 -8.17 1.21 16.60
CA ALA A 131 -7.53 1.28 15.29
C ALA A 131 -6.01 1.19 15.39
N VAL A 132 -5.41 1.98 16.29
CA VAL A 132 -3.96 1.96 16.55
C VAL A 132 -3.54 0.60 17.10
N THR A 133 -4.29 0.05 18.06
CA THR A 133 -4.01 -1.28 18.61
C THR A 133 -4.05 -2.37 17.54
N ALA A 134 -5.03 -2.32 16.62
CA ALA A 134 -5.15 -3.28 15.52
C ALA A 134 -3.92 -3.27 14.60
N VAL A 135 -3.48 -2.08 14.18
CA VAL A 135 -2.31 -1.92 13.29
C VAL A 135 -1.01 -2.24 14.02
N SER A 136 -0.89 -1.92 15.31
CA SER A 136 0.28 -2.30 16.12
C SER A 136 0.44 -3.80 16.21
N TYR A 137 -0.65 -4.54 16.48
CA TYR A 137 -0.61 -6.00 16.47
C TYR A 137 -0.38 -6.59 15.07
N ALA A 138 -0.93 -5.99 14.01
CA ALA A 138 -0.66 -6.42 12.64
C ALA A 138 0.83 -6.28 12.30
N ASN A 139 1.43 -5.13 12.64
CA ASN A 139 2.86 -4.89 12.49
C ASN A 139 3.69 -5.90 13.30
N PHE A 140 3.34 -6.08 14.58
CA PHE A 140 4.07 -6.99 15.46
C PHE A 140 4.04 -8.45 14.96
N TYR A 141 2.88 -8.93 14.50
CA TYR A 141 2.79 -10.24 13.84
C TYR A 141 3.61 -10.28 12.55
N GLY A 142 3.52 -9.26 11.69
CA GLY A 142 4.27 -9.20 10.44
C GLY A 142 5.78 -9.30 10.65
N ARG A 143 6.30 -8.63 11.68
CA ARG A 143 7.74 -8.56 12.00
C ARG A 143 8.23 -9.75 12.84
N LEU A 144 7.48 -10.14 13.87
CA LEU A 144 7.94 -11.09 14.90
C LEU A 144 7.15 -12.40 14.91
N LYS A 145 6.23 -12.58 13.95
CA LYS A 145 5.44 -13.81 13.73
C LYS A 145 4.65 -14.28 14.97
N SER A 146 4.27 -13.35 15.86
CA SER A 146 3.44 -13.64 17.04
C SER A 146 1.99 -13.97 16.66
N GLU A 147 1.61 -15.24 16.80
CA GLU A 147 0.25 -15.71 16.49
C GLU A 147 -0.81 -15.10 17.41
N GLU A 148 -0.47 -14.82 18.67
CA GLU A 148 -1.35 -14.10 19.59
C GLU A 148 -1.66 -12.68 19.07
N ALA A 149 -0.63 -11.96 18.62
CA ALA A 149 -0.81 -10.65 18.00
C ALA A 149 -1.66 -10.74 16.73
N ARG A 150 -1.49 -11.78 15.91
CA ARG A 150 -2.32 -12.00 14.71
C ARG A 150 -3.81 -12.07 15.05
N LEU A 151 -4.17 -12.86 16.06
CA LEU A 151 -5.55 -13.01 16.50
C LEU A 151 -6.09 -11.71 17.12
N ALA A 152 -5.30 -11.07 17.99
CA ALA A 152 -5.67 -9.81 18.62
C ALA A 152 -5.88 -8.68 17.60
N SER A 153 -5.03 -8.62 16.57
CA SER A 153 -5.11 -7.67 15.46
C SER A 153 -6.49 -7.72 14.78
N GLY A 154 -6.96 -8.91 14.41
CA GLY A 154 -8.28 -9.08 13.79
C GLY A 154 -9.45 -8.68 14.69
N VAL A 155 -9.35 -8.96 16.00
CA VAL A 155 -10.36 -8.56 16.99
C VAL A 155 -10.47 -7.03 17.08
N TYR A 156 -9.35 -6.34 17.24
CA TYR A 156 -9.34 -4.88 17.35
C TYR A 156 -9.70 -4.19 16.04
N TYR A 157 -9.35 -4.76 14.89
CA TYR A 157 -9.83 -4.28 13.59
C TYR A 157 -11.36 -4.37 13.50
N GLY A 158 -11.94 -5.53 13.86
CA GLY A 158 -13.39 -5.71 13.90
C GLY A 158 -14.09 -4.72 14.85
N LYS A 159 -13.54 -4.50 16.05
CA LYS A 159 -14.03 -3.47 16.98
C LYS A 159 -13.98 -2.07 16.38
N THR A 160 -12.91 -1.74 15.66
CA THR A 160 -12.75 -0.44 14.99
C THR A 160 -13.85 -0.21 13.97
N LEU A 161 -14.13 -1.20 13.10
CA LEU A 161 -15.22 -1.11 12.13
C LEU A 161 -16.60 -0.98 12.77
N GLN A 162 -16.85 -1.71 13.86
CA GLN A 162 -18.10 -1.58 14.64
C GLN A 162 -18.27 -0.17 15.20
N LYS A 163 -17.20 0.39 15.79
CA LYS A 163 -17.22 1.74 16.37
C LYS A 163 -17.37 2.81 15.28
N LEU A 164 -16.69 2.67 14.14
CA LEU A 164 -16.87 3.57 13.00
C LEU A 164 -18.32 3.55 12.49
N THR A 165 -18.91 2.36 12.36
CA THR A 165 -20.31 2.24 11.92
C THR A 165 -21.25 2.91 12.93
N GLY A 166 -21.09 2.62 14.23
CA GLY A 166 -21.90 3.22 15.27
C GLY A 166 -21.76 4.76 15.33
N LEU A 167 -20.56 5.30 15.09
CA LEU A 167 -20.34 6.75 15.02
C LEU A 167 -21.06 7.38 13.82
N MET A 168 -21.05 6.73 12.65
CA MET A 168 -21.79 7.21 11.47
C MET A 168 -23.29 7.26 11.74
N ASP A 169 -23.83 6.25 12.43
CA ASP A 169 -25.27 6.16 12.72
C ASP A 169 -25.73 7.16 13.80
N THR A 170 -24.90 7.40 14.81
CA THR A 170 -25.30 8.16 16.01
C THR A 170 -24.86 9.62 16.02
N ASN A 171 -23.78 9.97 15.32
CA ASN A 171 -23.25 11.33 15.27
C ASN A 171 -22.54 11.62 13.95
N PRO A 172 -23.29 11.84 12.85
CA PRO A 172 -22.71 12.09 11.53
C PRO A 172 -21.75 13.30 11.49
N THR A 173 -22.00 14.33 12.31
CA THR A 173 -21.16 15.54 12.39
C THR A 173 -19.86 15.29 13.17
N GLY A 174 -19.87 14.36 14.13
CA GLY A 174 -18.69 13.90 14.86
C GLY A 174 -17.68 13.11 14.02
N PHE A 175 -18.05 12.71 12.80
CA PHE A 175 -17.19 11.97 11.87
C PHE A 175 -16.14 12.84 11.15
N THR A 176 -16.11 14.14 11.46
CA THR A 176 -15.23 15.13 10.82
C THR A 176 -13.97 15.43 11.62
N GLY A 177 -13.84 14.93 12.86
CA GLY A 177 -12.69 15.23 13.74
C GLY A 177 -11.37 14.59 13.29
N ASP A 178 -10.25 15.17 13.71
CA ASP A 178 -8.89 14.69 13.35
C ASP A 178 -8.61 13.25 13.79
N GLY A 179 -9.23 12.81 14.90
CA GLY A 179 -9.14 11.43 15.35
C GLY A 179 -9.65 10.43 14.30
N ILE A 180 -10.70 10.77 13.56
CA ILE A 180 -11.23 9.90 12.49
C ILE A 180 -10.30 9.89 11.28
N LEU A 181 -9.66 11.02 10.94
CA LEU A 181 -8.66 11.03 9.88
C LEU A 181 -7.46 10.13 10.22
N VAL A 182 -7.01 10.15 11.47
CA VAL A 182 -5.97 9.22 11.93
C VAL A 182 -6.45 7.78 11.88
N VAL A 183 -7.70 7.49 12.31
CA VAL A 183 -8.29 6.15 12.19
C VAL A 183 -8.27 5.69 10.73
N MET A 184 -8.69 6.53 9.78
CA MET A 184 -8.64 6.18 8.35
C MET A 184 -7.22 5.90 7.90
N LEU A 185 -6.27 6.77 8.25
CA LEU A 185 -4.86 6.62 7.90
C LEU A 185 -4.29 5.27 8.38
N VAL A 186 -4.51 4.94 9.66
CA VAL A 186 -3.96 3.69 10.24
C VAL A 186 -4.70 2.44 9.76
N LEU A 187 -5.98 2.54 9.38
CA LEU A 187 -6.69 1.44 8.72
C LEU A 187 -6.15 1.19 7.31
N GLY A 188 -5.77 2.23 6.57
CA GLY A 188 -5.08 2.06 5.28
C GLY A 188 -3.72 1.36 5.42
N LEU A 189 -2.99 1.68 6.48
CA LEU A 189 -1.77 0.95 6.84
C LEU A 189 -2.07 -0.49 7.27
N TYR A 190 -3.09 -0.71 8.09
CA TYR A 190 -3.54 -2.05 8.49
C TYR A 190 -3.81 -2.95 7.28
N GLU A 191 -4.58 -2.46 6.30
CA GLU A 191 -4.86 -3.20 5.06
C GLU A 191 -3.57 -3.55 4.30
N THR A 192 -2.54 -2.72 4.42
CA THR A 192 -1.24 -2.94 3.78
C THR A 192 -0.42 -4.02 4.52
N LEU A 193 -0.49 -4.04 5.84
CA LEU A 193 0.26 -4.98 6.69
C LEU A 193 -0.43 -6.35 6.84
N ALA A 194 -1.76 -6.40 6.82
CA ALA A 194 -2.53 -7.59 7.16
C ALA A 194 -3.13 -8.33 5.95
N SER A 195 -3.41 -7.65 4.83
CA SER A 195 -4.10 -8.27 3.69
C SER A 195 -3.13 -8.65 2.57
N THR A 196 -3.14 -9.94 2.20
CA THR A 196 -2.43 -10.47 1.02
C THR A 196 -3.23 -10.37 -0.28
N ARG A 197 -4.51 -10.00 -0.22
CA ARG A 197 -5.43 -10.02 -1.36
C ARG A 197 -5.64 -8.63 -1.98
N ARG A 198 -6.01 -8.63 -3.27
CA ARG A 198 -6.55 -7.48 -4.02
C ARG A 198 -8.04 -7.72 -4.33
N ASP A 199 -8.81 -8.00 -3.29
CA ASP A 199 -10.25 -8.28 -3.35
C ASP A 199 -11.14 -7.02 -3.31
N GLY A 200 -10.51 -5.84 -3.30
CA GLY A 200 -11.19 -4.54 -3.31
C GLY A 200 -11.40 -3.92 -1.93
N THR A 201 -11.06 -4.59 -0.82
CA THR A 201 -11.20 -3.99 0.53
C THR A 201 -10.46 -2.66 0.64
N TRP A 202 -9.22 -2.62 0.14
CA TRP A 202 -8.41 -1.42 0.09
C TRP A 202 -9.04 -0.31 -0.76
N ILE A 203 -9.65 -0.65 -1.89
CA ILE A 203 -10.37 0.31 -2.75
C ILE A 203 -11.57 0.89 -2.00
N THR A 204 -12.35 0.05 -1.31
CA THR A 204 -13.48 0.48 -0.49
C THR A 204 -13.03 1.42 0.62
N HIS A 205 -11.91 1.11 1.29
CA HIS A 205 -11.32 1.97 2.30
C HIS A 205 -10.88 3.34 1.73
N MET A 206 -10.26 3.39 0.54
CA MET A 206 -9.90 4.64 -0.14
C MET A 206 -11.15 5.47 -0.48
N ARG A 207 -12.23 4.86 -0.98
CA ARG A 207 -13.50 5.55 -1.25
C ARG A 207 -14.15 6.10 0.03
N GLY A 208 -14.12 5.33 1.11
CA GLY A 208 -14.58 5.79 2.43
C GLY A 208 -13.78 7.00 2.92
N THR A 209 -12.45 6.93 2.78
CA THR A 209 -11.54 8.03 3.11
C THR A 209 -11.86 9.31 2.33
N GLN A 210 -12.06 9.19 1.01
CA GLN A 210 -12.47 10.30 0.16
C GLN A 210 -13.79 10.94 0.65
N SER A 211 -14.78 10.12 1.02
CA SER A 211 -16.09 10.60 1.49
C SER A 211 -15.96 11.37 2.81
N ILE A 212 -15.10 10.91 3.72
CA ILE A 212 -14.82 11.57 5.00
C ILE A 212 -14.17 12.93 4.79
N ILE A 213 -13.11 13.00 3.96
CA ILE A 213 -12.44 14.27 3.68
C ILE A 213 -13.41 15.25 2.99
N ALA A 214 -14.29 14.77 2.11
CA ALA A 214 -15.31 15.59 1.45
C ALA A 214 -16.34 16.18 2.42
N SER A 215 -16.66 15.47 3.51
CA SER A 215 -17.62 15.91 4.52
C SER A 215 -17.06 16.91 5.54
N ARG A 216 -15.74 17.13 5.57
CA ARG A 216 -15.11 18.04 6.54
C ARG A 216 -15.41 19.50 6.23
N ASP A 217 -15.56 20.28 7.29
CA ASP A 217 -15.60 21.73 7.19
C ASP A 217 -14.24 22.25 6.66
N LYS A 218 -14.32 23.07 5.62
CA LYS A 218 -13.18 23.66 4.91
C LYS A 218 -12.59 24.86 5.64
N SER A 219 -13.22 25.32 6.72
CA SER A 219 -12.81 26.49 7.50
C SER A 219 -11.68 26.23 8.50
N SER A 220 -11.45 24.97 8.90
CA SER A 220 -10.44 24.62 9.90
C SER A 220 -9.10 24.25 9.28
N ASN A 221 -8.04 24.94 9.70
CA ASN A 221 -6.65 24.60 9.37
C ASN A 221 -6.09 23.47 10.26
N GLU A 222 -6.83 23.00 11.27
CA GLU A 222 -6.42 21.89 12.11
C GLU A 222 -6.53 20.57 11.32
N GLY A 223 -5.46 19.78 11.34
CA GLY A 223 -5.43 18.46 10.67
C GLY A 223 -4.91 18.46 9.23
N ASN A 224 -4.50 19.61 8.68
CA ASN A 224 -4.01 19.73 7.29
C ASN A 224 -2.86 18.75 6.94
N GLY A 225 -1.96 18.45 7.89
CA GLY A 225 -0.89 17.46 7.68
C GLY A 225 -1.40 16.02 7.49
N ILE A 226 -2.46 15.64 8.21
CA ILE A 226 -3.08 14.31 8.07
C ILE A 226 -3.87 14.24 6.76
N VAL A 227 -4.60 15.31 6.41
CA VAL A 227 -5.29 15.42 5.12
C VAL A 227 -4.29 15.30 3.95
N ALA A 228 -3.15 15.99 4.03
CA ALA A 228 -2.09 15.87 3.02
C ALA A 228 -1.60 14.43 2.87
N SER A 229 -1.42 13.72 3.99
CA SER A 229 -0.98 12.33 4.00
C SER A 229 -2.02 11.37 3.41
N LEU A 230 -3.29 11.58 3.73
CA LEU A 230 -4.40 10.84 3.12
C LEU A 230 -4.54 11.16 1.62
N CYS A 231 -4.31 12.40 1.20
CA CYS A 231 -4.32 12.77 -0.22
C CYS A 231 -3.22 12.02 -1.00
N LEU A 232 -2.02 11.84 -0.43
CA LEU A 232 -0.97 11.03 -1.05
C LEU A 232 -1.39 9.57 -1.23
N HIS A 233 -2.07 8.97 -0.25
CA HIS A 233 -2.63 7.61 -0.39
C HIS A 233 -3.73 7.53 -1.45
N LEU A 234 -4.61 8.53 -1.50
CA LEU A 234 -5.64 8.62 -2.53
C LEU A 234 -5.00 8.77 -3.93
N LEU A 235 -3.91 9.53 -4.07
CA LEU A 235 -3.18 9.66 -5.33
C LEU A 235 -2.58 8.32 -5.79
N VAL A 236 -1.97 7.56 -4.86
CA VAL A 236 -1.50 6.19 -5.14
C VAL A 236 -2.66 5.31 -5.64
N TYR A 237 -3.83 5.41 -5.03
CA TYR A 237 -5.05 4.73 -5.47
C TYR A 237 -5.50 5.15 -6.88
N TYR A 238 -5.69 6.44 -7.12
CA TYR A 238 -6.16 6.96 -8.40
C TYR A 238 -5.23 6.59 -9.56
N ILE A 239 -3.91 6.66 -9.36
CA ILE A 239 -2.92 6.26 -10.37
C ILE A 239 -2.97 4.75 -10.59
N SER A 240 -2.95 3.95 -9.52
CA SER A 240 -2.88 2.49 -9.63
C SER A 240 -4.11 1.89 -10.29
N GLU A 241 -5.29 2.43 -10.01
CA GLU A 241 -6.55 1.98 -10.59
C GLU A 241 -6.87 2.69 -11.91
N ARG A 242 -6.08 3.72 -12.28
CA ARG A 242 -6.32 4.63 -13.41
C ARG A 242 -7.75 5.16 -13.38
N VAL A 243 -8.10 5.81 -12.27
CA VAL A 243 -9.39 6.46 -12.04
C VAL A 243 -9.13 7.94 -11.78
N SER A 244 -9.95 8.82 -12.34
CA SER A 244 -9.80 10.26 -12.12
C SER A 244 -10.09 10.60 -10.66
N PRO A 245 -9.26 11.44 -10.01
CA PRO A 245 -9.66 12.11 -8.78
C PRO A 245 -10.97 12.90 -9.01
N PRO A 246 -11.80 13.09 -7.96
CA PRO A 246 -12.99 13.92 -8.07
C PRO A 246 -12.60 15.38 -8.35
N SER A 247 -13.49 16.13 -9.01
CA SER A 247 -13.22 17.51 -9.46
C SER A 247 -12.79 18.44 -8.33
N TYR A 248 -13.28 18.23 -7.10
CA TYR A 248 -12.94 19.02 -5.92
C TYR A 248 -11.62 18.62 -5.24
N PHE A 249 -10.92 17.57 -5.70
CA PHE A 249 -9.68 17.07 -5.06
C PHE A 249 -8.57 18.13 -5.00
N HIS A 250 -8.49 19.02 -5.99
CA HIS A 250 -7.53 20.12 -6.01
C HIS A 250 -7.65 21.04 -4.77
N GLN A 251 -8.84 21.15 -4.19
CA GLN A 251 -9.08 21.96 -2.99
C GLN A 251 -8.39 21.35 -1.77
N TRP A 252 -8.29 20.02 -1.70
CA TRP A 252 -7.57 19.33 -0.61
C TRP A 252 -6.06 19.41 -0.82
N LEU A 253 -5.59 19.32 -2.07
CA LEU A 253 -4.18 19.55 -2.38
C LEU A 253 -3.73 20.97 -2.06
N ALA A 254 -4.63 21.96 -2.16
CA ALA A 254 -4.35 23.33 -1.76
C ALA A 254 -4.16 23.50 -0.23
N GLN A 255 -4.66 22.57 0.57
CA GLN A 255 -4.48 22.56 2.03
C GLN A 255 -3.14 21.94 2.46
N VAL A 256 -2.40 21.33 1.53
CA VAL A 256 -1.08 20.76 1.82
C VAL A 256 -0.15 21.89 2.28
N PRO A 257 0.43 21.80 3.49
CA PRO A 257 1.26 22.88 4.02
C PRO A 257 2.45 23.21 3.11
N PRO A 258 2.85 24.50 2.97
CA PRO A 258 4.02 24.87 2.17
C PRO A 258 5.32 24.17 2.58
N SER A 259 5.42 23.72 3.84
CA SER A 259 6.54 22.92 4.35
C SER A 259 6.73 21.58 3.64
N PHE A 260 5.74 21.10 2.89
CA PHE A 260 5.85 19.91 2.03
C PHE A 260 6.65 20.21 0.75
N GLY A 261 6.93 21.49 0.44
CA GLY A 261 7.80 21.92 -0.65
C GLY A 261 7.46 21.26 -1.99
N ASN A 262 8.46 20.65 -2.62
CA ASN A 262 8.32 19.99 -3.91
C ASN A 262 7.31 18.83 -3.93
N LYS A 263 7.07 18.19 -2.78
CA LYS A 263 6.08 17.12 -2.64
C LYS A 263 4.66 17.65 -2.90
N ALA A 264 4.36 18.88 -2.50
CA ALA A 264 3.07 19.51 -2.77
C ALA A 264 2.85 19.72 -4.28
N THR A 265 3.89 20.20 -4.99
CA THR A 265 3.86 20.36 -6.44
C THR A 265 3.74 19.01 -7.15
N LEU A 266 4.51 18.00 -6.73
CA LEU A 266 4.43 16.64 -7.27
C LEU A 266 3.02 16.06 -7.10
N SER A 267 2.38 16.27 -5.95
CA SER A 267 1.02 15.79 -5.68
C SER A 267 -0.02 16.33 -6.68
N LYS A 268 0.16 17.58 -7.15
CA LYS A 268 -0.69 18.17 -8.20
C LYS A 268 -0.48 17.47 -9.54
N TYR A 269 0.78 17.23 -9.93
CA TYR A 269 1.07 16.48 -11.14
C TYR A 269 0.57 15.03 -11.08
N MET A 270 0.68 14.37 -9.94
CA MET A 270 0.12 13.04 -9.71
C MET A 270 -1.39 12.99 -9.94
N ALA A 271 -2.13 14.02 -9.52
CA ALA A 271 -3.58 14.13 -9.75
C ALA A 271 -3.92 14.28 -11.24
N GLU A 272 -3.16 15.13 -11.96
CA GLU A 272 -3.28 15.29 -13.41
C GLU A 272 -2.95 13.98 -14.13
N VAL A 273 -1.89 13.27 -13.73
CA VAL A 273 -1.51 11.97 -14.30
C VAL A 273 -2.64 10.96 -14.12
N ALA A 274 -3.20 10.85 -12.91
CA ALA A 274 -4.32 9.95 -12.66
C ALA A 274 -5.52 10.26 -13.58
N THR A 275 -5.84 11.55 -13.74
CA THR A 275 -6.90 12.03 -14.65
C THR A 275 -6.62 11.64 -16.10
N ARG A 276 -5.38 11.85 -16.59
CA ARG A 276 -5.00 11.52 -17.97
C ARG A 276 -5.00 10.01 -18.20
N CYS A 277 -4.43 9.23 -17.28
CA CYS A 277 -4.45 7.77 -17.36
C CYS A 277 -5.88 7.19 -17.37
N ALA A 278 -6.81 7.79 -16.61
CA ALA A 278 -8.21 7.38 -16.62
C ALA A 278 -8.86 7.63 -17.99
N LYS A 279 -8.67 8.81 -18.58
CA LYS A 279 -9.20 9.14 -19.91
C LYS A 279 -8.64 8.23 -21.00
N LEU A 280 -7.32 7.99 -20.99
CA LEU A 280 -6.69 7.08 -21.95
C LEU A 280 -7.20 5.63 -21.81
N LYS A 281 -7.46 5.18 -20.57
CA LYS A 281 -8.07 3.86 -20.30
C LYS A 281 -9.51 3.75 -20.78
N GLU A 282 -10.29 4.84 -20.80
CA GLU A 282 -11.66 4.82 -21.32
C GLU A 282 -11.69 4.63 -22.85
N ILE A 283 -10.75 5.27 -23.56
CA ILE A 283 -10.61 5.14 -25.02
C ILE A 283 -10.28 3.70 -25.42
N ASP A 284 -9.33 3.08 -24.71
CA ASP A 284 -8.95 1.67 -24.89
C ASP A 284 -10.15 0.71 -24.78
N LYS A 285 -11.17 1.07 -23.98
CA LYS A 285 -12.35 0.23 -23.75
C LYS A 285 -13.49 0.39 -24.74
N ILE A 286 -13.76 1.61 -25.22
CA ILE A 286 -15.06 1.93 -25.82
C ILE A 286 -15.02 1.91 -27.36
N ASN A 287 -13.97 2.39 -28.01
CA ASN A 287 -13.96 2.54 -29.48
C ASN A 287 -12.58 2.35 -30.16
N GLY A 288 -11.52 2.05 -29.41
CA GLY A 288 -10.16 2.26 -29.92
C GLY A 288 -9.87 3.75 -30.11
N PHE A 289 -8.63 4.09 -30.45
CA PHE A 289 -8.17 5.48 -30.48
C PHE A 289 -8.59 6.16 -31.79
N LEU A 290 -9.35 7.26 -31.72
CA LEU A 290 -9.83 8.01 -32.88
C LEU A 290 -8.94 9.25 -33.16
N PRO A 291 -8.92 9.81 -34.38
CA PRO A 291 -8.08 10.98 -34.69
C PRO A 291 -8.32 12.19 -33.78
N GLN A 292 -9.55 12.40 -33.30
CA GLN A 292 -9.91 13.45 -32.35
C GLN A 292 -9.31 13.26 -30.94
N ASP A 293 -8.86 12.05 -30.62
CA ASP A 293 -8.24 11.74 -29.33
C ASP A 293 -6.75 12.11 -29.30
N SER A 294 -6.17 12.58 -30.42
CA SER A 294 -4.76 13.00 -30.51
C SER A 294 -4.41 14.07 -29.47
N GLY A 295 -5.34 15.00 -29.18
CA GLY A 295 -5.15 16.03 -28.16
C GLY A 295 -4.96 15.47 -26.75
N LEU A 296 -5.46 14.26 -26.46
CA LEU A 296 -5.24 13.59 -25.17
C LEU A 296 -3.83 13.00 -25.08
N LEU A 297 -3.30 12.47 -26.20
CA LEU A 297 -1.92 12.02 -26.29
C LEU A 297 -0.97 13.21 -26.11
N ASP A 298 -1.20 14.31 -26.83
CA ASP A 298 -0.39 15.53 -26.73
C ASP A 298 -0.42 16.11 -25.31
N ALA A 299 -1.59 16.13 -24.67
CA ALA A 299 -1.71 16.57 -23.29
C ALA A 299 -0.95 15.66 -22.30
N ALA A 300 -0.95 14.34 -22.52
CA ALA A 300 -0.20 13.40 -21.70
C ALA A 300 1.33 13.53 -21.93
N LEU A 301 1.77 13.75 -23.16
CA LEU A 301 3.18 14.02 -23.48
C LEU A 301 3.67 15.35 -22.89
N SER A 302 2.83 16.40 -22.95
CA SER A 302 3.12 17.68 -22.31
C SER A 302 3.26 17.53 -20.79
N LEU A 303 2.40 16.71 -20.17
CA LEU A 303 2.47 16.44 -18.74
C LEU A 303 3.72 15.64 -18.35
N ASP A 304 4.16 14.68 -19.17
CA ASP A 304 5.44 13.98 -18.96
C ASP A 304 6.63 14.94 -19.00
N ALA A 305 6.63 15.88 -19.96
CA ALA A 305 7.65 16.93 -20.05
C ALA A 305 7.66 17.85 -18.81
N GLN A 306 6.48 18.23 -18.30
CA GLN A 306 6.37 19.04 -17.08
C GLN A 306 6.90 18.30 -15.84
N LEU A 307 6.63 17.00 -15.74
CA LEU A 307 7.19 16.14 -14.70
C LEU A 307 8.72 16.09 -14.80
N GLN A 308 9.27 15.94 -16.00
CA GLN A 308 10.72 16.00 -16.22
C GLN A 308 11.30 17.37 -15.81
N THR A 309 10.62 18.48 -16.13
CA THR A 309 11.02 19.81 -15.65
C THR A 309 10.98 19.91 -14.13
N TRP A 310 9.96 19.34 -13.47
CA TRP A 310 9.89 19.29 -12.01
C TRP A 310 11.13 18.61 -11.40
N ALA A 311 11.58 17.50 -11.97
CA ALA A 311 12.77 16.79 -11.52
C ALA A 311 14.05 17.64 -11.61
N LEU A 312 14.18 18.46 -12.66
CA LEU A 312 15.33 19.37 -12.84
C LEU A 312 15.36 20.51 -11.81
N HIS A 313 14.22 20.86 -11.21
CA HIS A 313 14.12 21.91 -10.18
C HIS A 313 14.20 21.36 -8.75
N MET A 314 14.56 20.09 -8.58
CA MET A 314 14.80 19.52 -7.26
C MET A 314 16.06 20.16 -6.64
N PRO A 315 16.00 20.64 -5.37
CA PRO A 315 17.15 21.18 -4.67
C PRO A 315 18.27 20.16 -4.55
N GLU A 316 19.51 20.64 -4.56
CA GLU A 316 20.70 19.81 -4.40
C GLU A 316 20.68 18.99 -3.09
N SER A 317 20.06 19.53 -2.03
CA SER A 317 19.87 18.80 -0.76
C SER A 317 19.00 17.54 -0.88
N ARG A 318 18.26 17.39 -1.98
CA ARG A 318 17.41 16.23 -2.30
C ARG A 318 17.96 15.40 -3.48
N SER A 319 19.14 15.73 -3.98
CA SER A 319 19.82 14.95 -5.01
C SER A 319 20.41 13.65 -4.45
N SER A 320 20.59 12.68 -5.32
CA SER A 320 21.31 11.43 -5.02
C SER A 320 22.77 11.51 -5.45
N THR A 321 23.61 10.75 -4.77
CA THR A 321 24.95 10.38 -5.23
C THR A 321 24.94 8.93 -5.66
N ILE A 322 25.52 8.61 -6.82
CA ILE A 322 25.62 7.23 -7.29
C ILE A 322 26.85 6.58 -6.66
N LEU A 323 26.67 5.45 -5.98
CA LEU A 323 27.74 4.68 -5.34
C LEU A 323 27.77 3.25 -5.89
N PRO A 324 28.97 2.63 -6.04
CA PRO A 324 29.05 1.21 -6.36
C PRO A 324 28.50 0.35 -5.23
N VAL A 325 27.81 -0.73 -5.58
CA VAL A 325 27.35 -1.75 -4.64
C VAL A 325 28.44 -2.81 -4.52
N ASN A 326 28.95 -3.01 -3.32
CA ASN A 326 29.85 -4.11 -3.00
C ASN A 326 29.13 -5.14 -2.11
N PRO A 327 28.67 -6.29 -2.64
CA PRO A 327 27.92 -7.28 -1.88
C PRO A 327 28.62 -7.77 -0.61
N SER A 328 29.96 -7.75 -0.56
CA SER A 328 30.72 -8.19 0.63
C SER A 328 30.64 -7.24 1.82
N GLU A 329 30.23 -5.99 1.60
CA GLU A 329 30.07 -4.99 2.68
C GLU A 329 28.74 -5.15 3.41
N TYR A 330 27.77 -5.86 2.82
CA TYR A 330 26.43 -6.00 3.36
C TYR A 330 26.31 -7.22 4.30
N PRO A 331 25.42 -7.14 5.30
CA PRO A 331 25.23 -8.25 6.23
C PRO A 331 24.65 -9.49 5.52
N PRO A 332 24.97 -10.71 5.99
CA PRO A 332 24.58 -11.95 5.29
C PRO A 332 23.07 -12.08 5.01
N TRP A 333 22.23 -11.59 5.93
CA TRP A 333 20.78 -11.63 5.77
C TRP A 333 20.28 -10.83 4.56
N ALA A 334 21.05 -9.83 4.10
CA ALA A 334 20.69 -8.96 2.98
C ALA A 334 21.21 -9.49 1.63
N SER A 335 21.93 -10.63 1.60
CA SER A 335 22.59 -11.14 0.40
C SER A 335 21.65 -11.28 -0.80
N GLU A 336 20.41 -11.73 -0.59
CA GLU A 336 19.42 -11.83 -1.67
C GLU A 336 19.08 -10.50 -2.34
N LEU A 337 19.20 -9.37 -1.63
CA LEU A 337 18.91 -8.04 -2.18
C LEU A 337 20.06 -7.49 -3.04
N PHE A 338 21.28 -8.00 -2.88
CA PHE A 338 22.49 -7.47 -3.53
C PHE A 338 23.20 -8.44 -4.47
N SER A 339 23.00 -9.74 -4.27
CA SER A 339 23.74 -10.80 -4.96
C SER A 339 22.86 -11.59 -5.94
N SER A 340 21.54 -11.37 -5.95
CA SER A 340 20.63 -12.05 -6.87
C SER A 340 20.72 -11.47 -8.29
N PRO A 341 20.41 -12.25 -9.34
CA PRO A 341 20.29 -11.74 -10.70
C PRO A 341 19.37 -10.52 -10.76
N GLY A 342 19.79 -9.49 -11.49
CA GLY A 342 19.08 -8.21 -11.60
C GLY A 342 19.26 -7.24 -10.43
N ALA A 343 20.04 -7.61 -9.40
CA ALA A 343 20.43 -6.67 -8.36
C ALA A 343 21.23 -5.50 -8.94
N PRO A 344 20.97 -4.26 -8.48
CA PRO A 344 21.64 -3.08 -9.00
C PRO A 344 23.12 -3.09 -8.61
N LYS A 345 24.00 -2.85 -9.58
CA LYS A 345 25.46 -2.70 -9.37
C LYS A 345 25.84 -1.33 -8.81
N MET A 346 24.94 -0.36 -8.97
CA MET A 346 25.07 1.01 -8.49
C MET A 346 23.84 1.35 -7.66
N THR A 347 24.04 1.99 -6.52
CA THR A 347 22.96 2.43 -5.63
C THR A 347 22.89 3.95 -5.62
N GLU A 348 21.66 4.48 -5.64
CA GLU A 348 21.42 5.91 -5.44
C GLU A 348 21.37 6.21 -3.95
N ALA A 349 22.42 6.84 -3.44
CA ALA A 349 22.52 7.27 -2.07
C ALA A 349 21.91 8.65 -1.89
N PHE A 350 20.91 8.74 -1.01
CA PHE A 350 20.26 9.99 -0.65
C PHE A 350 20.66 10.41 0.76
N SER A 351 20.91 11.70 0.95
CA SER A 351 21.16 12.30 2.27
C SER A 351 19.92 12.25 3.19
N ASP A 352 18.72 12.22 2.59
CA ASP A 352 17.41 12.15 3.25
C ASP A 352 16.59 11.00 2.63
N PRO A 353 16.21 9.94 3.37
CA PRO A 353 15.37 8.88 2.82
C PRO A 353 13.97 9.37 2.39
N LEU A 354 13.48 10.53 2.86
CA LEU A 354 12.24 11.12 2.34
C LEU A 354 12.44 11.66 0.91
N ALA A 355 13.67 12.08 0.54
CA ALA A 355 13.98 12.52 -0.82
C ALA A 355 13.89 11.35 -1.79
N ALA A 356 14.46 10.21 -1.42
CA ALA A 356 14.34 8.98 -2.20
C ALA A 356 12.88 8.54 -2.38
N SER A 357 12.05 8.68 -1.33
CA SER A 357 10.60 8.45 -1.45
C SER A 357 9.92 9.40 -2.44
N ASP A 358 10.29 10.69 -2.48
CA ASP A 358 9.74 11.65 -3.45
C ASP A 358 10.13 11.31 -4.89
N TRP A 359 11.42 11.00 -5.11
CA TRP A 359 11.93 10.57 -6.40
C TRP A 359 11.22 9.31 -6.89
N ASN A 360 11.01 8.33 -6.02
CA ASN A 360 10.32 7.10 -6.40
C ASN A 360 8.82 7.29 -6.63
N MET A 361 8.16 8.21 -5.93
CA MET A 361 6.78 8.60 -6.23
C MET A 361 6.68 9.25 -7.61
N TYR A 362 7.62 10.14 -7.94
CA TYR A 362 7.76 10.74 -9.26
C TYR A 362 8.00 9.69 -10.36
N ARG A 363 8.98 8.79 -10.17
CA ARG A 363 9.33 7.73 -11.13
C ARG A 363 8.15 6.81 -11.37
N ALA A 364 7.51 6.30 -10.32
CA ALA A 364 6.35 5.41 -10.44
C ALA A 364 5.17 6.09 -11.13
N THR A 365 4.94 7.37 -10.84
CA THR A 365 3.90 8.17 -11.51
C THR A 365 4.18 8.30 -13.01
N ARG A 366 5.42 8.62 -13.39
CA ARG A 366 5.81 8.69 -14.81
C ARG A 366 5.76 7.35 -15.50
N ILE A 367 6.15 6.24 -14.85
CA ILE A 367 6.01 4.89 -15.41
C ILE A 367 4.54 4.62 -15.75
N GLN A 368 3.59 4.95 -14.86
CA GLN A 368 2.17 4.73 -15.15
C GLN A 368 1.62 5.60 -16.28
N LEU A 369 2.08 6.84 -16.39
CA LEU A 369 1.75 7.70 -17.52
C LEU A 369 2.29 7.12 -18.84
N ASN A 370 3.56 6.72 -18.85
CA ASN A 370 4.22 6.14 -20.02
C ASN A 370 3.62 4.78 -20.41
N LEU A 371 3.21 3.94 -19.46
CA LEU A 371 2.46 2.70 -19.74
C LEU A 371 1.09 2.98 -20.36
N SER A 372 0.42 4.07 -19.95
CA SER A 372 -0.87 4.47 -20.53
C SER A 372 -0.71 5.05 -21.94
N LEU A 373 0.36 5.83 -22.17
CA LEU A 373 0.78 6.29 -23.50
C LEU A 373 1.09 5.10 -24.41
N LEU A 374 1.88 4.13 -23.94
CA LEU A 374 2.25 2.94 -24.70
C LEU A 374 1.02 2.13 -25.14
N ALA A 375 0.09 1.87 -24.21
CA ALA A 375 -1.15 1.17 -24.52
C ALA A 375 -1.99 1.93 -25.58
N SER A 376 -2.04 3.26 -25.48
CA SER A 376 -2.75 4.10 -26.44
C SER A 376 -2.11 4.08 -27.82
N LEU A 377 -0.77 4.08 -27.89
CA LEU A 377 -0.01 3.97 -29.14
C LEU A 377 -0.19 2.60 -29.80
N ASP A 378 -0.20 1.53 -29.02
CA ASP A 378 -0.46 0.17 -29.50
C ASP A 378 -1.89 0.04 -30.05
N ALA A 379 -2.85 0.75 -29.46
CA ALA A 379 -4.23 0.83 -29.92
C ALA A 379 -4.45 1.78 -31.12
N PHE A 380 -3.43 2.53 -31.56
CA PHE A 380 -3.52 3.50 -32.66
C PHE A 380 -2.69 3.08 -33.89
N PRO A 381 -3.10 2.02 -34.63
CA PRO A 381 -2.37 1.55 -35.82
C PRO A 381 -2.51 2.48 -37.04
N GLN A 382 -3.37 3.51 -36.99
CA GLN A 382 -3.64 4.44 -38.11
C GLN A 382 -2.99 5.83 -37.92
N CYS A 383 -1.82 5.90 -37.30
CA CYS A 383 -1.05 7.15 -37.36
C CYS A 383 -0.59 7.38 -38.81
N ALA A 384 -0.96 8.52 -39.41
CA ALA A 384 -0.54 8.90 -40.76
C ALA A 384 0.99 8.95 -40.90
N ASP A 385 1.72 9.15 -39.79
CA ASP A 385 3.18 9.09 -39.72
C ASP A 385 3.64 7.90 -38.85
N VAL A 386 3.86 6.76 -39.51
CA VAL A 386 4.37 5.54 -38.89
C VAL A 386 5.75 5.73 -38.27
N PHE A 387 6.59 6.59 -38.84
CA PHE A 387 7.93 6.87 -38.31
C PHE A 387 7.86 7.65 -37.01
N TYR A 388 6.98 8.65 -36.93
CA TYR A 388 6.71 9.38 -35.70
C TYR A 388 6.20 8.45 -34.59
N ALA A 389 5.18 7.63 -34.88
CA ALA A 389 4.61 6.69 -33.91
C ALA A 389 5.66 5.69 -33.39
N THR A 390 6.48 5.14 -34.28
CA THR A 390 7.57 4.22 -33.93
C THR A 390 8.61 4.88 -33.02
N ARG A 391 9.05 6.10 -33.38
CA ARG A 391 10.02 6.86 -32.57
C ARG A 391 9.47 7.20 -31.20
N LEU A 392 8.19 7.61 -31.15
CA LEU A 392 7.52 7.93 -29.90
C LEU A 392 7.40 6.69 -29.00
N LYS A 393 7.00 5.55 -29.56
CA LYS A 393 6.96 4.27 -28.83
C LYS A 393 8.32 3.88 -28.28
N SER A 394 9.39 4.00 -29.08
CA SER A 394 10.76 3.76 -28.62
C SER A 394 11.15 4.65 -27.44
N ARG A 395 10.82 5.95 -27.49
CA ARG A 395 11.09 6.89 -26.40
C ARG A 395 10.31 6.55 -25.13
N VAL A 396 9.04 6.17 -25.26
CA VAL A 396 8.19 5.78 -24.14
C VAL A 396 8.73 4.51 -23.46
N LEU A 397 9.18 3.52 -24.25
CA LEU A 397 9.81 2.30 -23.72
C LEU A 397 11.11 2.62 -22.98
N ASP A 398 11.98 3.45 -23.56
CA ASP A 398 13.24 3.89 -22.95
C ASP A 398 13.02 4.64 -21.63
N ASN A 399 12.01 5.50 -21.57
CA ASN A 399 11.59 6.16 -20.34
C ASN A 399 11.18 5.14 -19.26
N ILE A 400 10.35 4.15 -19.60
CA ILE A 400 9.90 3.14 -18.62
C ILE A 400 11.08 2.33 -18.11
N TYR A 401 11.98 1.90 -19.00
CA TYR A 401 13.18 1.16 -18.65
C TYR A 401 14.08 1.95 -17.70
N THR A 402 14.39 3.20 -18.06
CA THR A 402 15.22 4.10 -17.27
C THR A 402 14.62 4.32 -15.88
N LEU A 403 13.33 4.67 -15.81
CA LEU A 403 12.65 4.93 -14.53
C LEU A 403 12.55 3.65 -13.66
N SER A 404 12.37 2.47 -14.25
CA SER A 404 12.38 1.18 -13.55
C SER A 404 13.77 0.88 -12.96
N SER A 405 14.82 1.13 -13.75
CA SER A 405 16.21 0.98 -13.32
C SER A 405 16.57 1.93 -12.19
N GLU A 406 16.12 3.20 -12.26
CA GLU A 406 16.32 4.19 -11.19
C GLU A 406 15.52 3.87 -9.90
N ILE A 407 14.34 3.26 -10.01
CA ILE A 407 13.65 2.72 -8.83
C ILE A 407 14.52 1.61 -8.23
N THR A 408 14.99 0.68 -9.07
CA THR A 408 15.83 -0.45 -8.67
C THR A 408 17.10 0.00 -7.95
N SER A 409 17.84 0.96 -8.50
CA SER A 409 19.08 1.51 -7.91
C SER A 409 18.84 2.21 -6.56
N SER A 410 17.66 2.77 -6.30
CA SER A 410 17.38 3.49 -5.06
C SER A 410 16.97 2.60 -3.87
N VAL A 411 16.41 1.41 -4.15
CA VAL A 411 15.85 0.51 -3.12
C VAL A 411 16.89 0.08 -2.07
N PRO A 412 18.12 -0.30 -2.42
CA PRO A 412 19.05 -0.82 -1.42
C PRO A 412 19.44 0.24 -0.38
N HIS A 413 19.74 1.46 -0.81
CA HIS A 413 20.01 2.58 0.11
C HIS A 413 18.77 2.91 0.96
N LEU A 414 17.59 2.94 0.36
CA LEU A 414 16.32 3.20 1.06
C LEU A 414 16.08 2.20 2.20
N LEU A 415 16.32 0.92 1.96
CA LEU A 415 16.11 -0.11 2.97
C LEU A 415 17.22 -0.11 4.03
N LEU A 416 18.48 0.14 3.67
CA LEU A 416 19.63 -0.17 4.55
C LEU A 416 20.43 1.01 5.07
N SER A 417 20.25 2.22 4.54
CA SER A 417 21.05 3.38 4.98
C SER A 417 20.87 3.66 6.47
N THR A 418 21.97 3.76 7.22
CA THR A 418 21.97 4.20 8.62
C THR A 418 22.56 5.62 8.72
N ARG A 419 22.17 6.38 9.75
CA ARG A 419 22.58 7.78 9.94
C ARG A 419 23.99 7.90 10.53
N GLU A 420 24.52 6.84 11.12
CA GLU A 420 25.77 6.90 11.85
C GLU A 420 26.98 6.76 10.90
N PRO A 421 27.93 7.72 10.91
CA PRO A 421 29.16 7.68 10.11
C PRO A 421 30.04 6.45 10.40
N THR A 422 29.81 5.77 11.52
CA THR A 422 30.47 4.54 11.93
C THR A 422 29.77 3.32 11.32
N SER A 423 29.95 3.16 10.00
CA SER A 423 29.84 1.92 9.21
C SER A 423 29.18 0.70 9.89
N SER A 424 27.87 0.74 10.13
CA SER A 424 27.16 -0.50 10.36
C SER A 424 25.79 -0.46 9.71
N TYR A 425 25.63 -1.32 8.71
CA TYR A 425 24.33 -1.71 8.19
C TYR A 425 23.49 -2.32 9.32
N PRO A 426 22.15 -2.36 9.17
CA PRO A 426 21.27 -3.00 10.14
C PRO A 426 21.72 -4.45 10.38
N GLN A 427 21.92 -4.82 11.65
CA GLN A 427 22.45 -6.15 12.01
C GLN A 427 21.44 -7.28 11.75
N SER A 428 20.16 -6.94 11.64
CA SER A 428 19.10 -7.87 11.29
C SER A 428 17.96 -7.14 10.56
N THR A 429 17.03 -7.92 9.98
CA THR A 429 15.85 -7.35 9.31
C THR A 429 14.95 -6.58 10.28
N GLU A 430 14.91 -6.96 11.56
CA GLU A 430 14.13 -6.32 12.62
C GLU A 430 14.61 -4.90 12.92
N ALA A 431 15.87 -4.58 12.63
CA ALA A 431 16.44 -3.23 12.80
C ALA A 431 16.08 -2.27 11.65
N ILE A 432 15.41 -2.74 10.60
CA ILE A 432 14.90 -1.89 9.53
C ILE A 432 13.55 -1.32 9.93
N HIS A 433 13.39 0.00 9.90
CA HIS A 433 12.10 0.65 10.16
C HIS A 433 11.07 0.29 9.09
N GLY A 434 9.89 -0.18 9.52
CA GLY A 434 8.77 -0.55 8.63
C GLY A 434 8.36 0.52 7.62
N LEU A 435 8.47 1.81 7.99
CA LEU A 435 8.18 2.94 7.11
C LEU A 435 8.96 2.90 5.79
N ARG A 436 10.21 2.41 5.81
CA ARG A 436 11.06 2.29 4.62
C ARG A 436 10.52 1.25 3.64
N GLY A 437 10.12 0.09 4.16
CA GLY A 437 9.48 -0.93 3.33
C GLY A 437 8.15 -0.44 2.75
N TRP A 438 7.39 0.29 3.56
CA TRP A 438 6.08 0.81 3.15
C TRP A 438 6.18 1.87 2.05
N THR A 439 7.15 2.80 2.13
CA THR A 439 7.36 3.83 1.09
C THR A 439 7.91 3.24 -0.22
N VAL A 440 8.69 2.16 -0.14
CA VAL A 440 9.26 1.47 -1.32
C VAL A 440 8.25 0.56 -2.02
N MET A 441 7.28 0.00 -1.29
CA MET A 441 6.37 -1.02 -1.79
C MET A 441 5.65 -0.60 -3.07
N TRP A 442 5.02 0.59 -3.10
CA TRP A 442 4.25 1.01 -4.26
C TRP A 442 5.13 1.26 -5.50
N PRO A 443 6.21 2.06 -5.43
CA PRO A 443 7.11 2.24 -6.57
C PRO A 443 7.68 0.93 -7.13
N VAL A 444 8.14 0.02 -6.27
CA VAL A 444 8.63 -1.30 -6.69
C VAL A 444 7.52 -2.11 -7.37
N SER A 445 6.30 -2.07 -6.84
CA SER A 445 5.16 -2.76 -7.48
C SER A 445 4.84 -2.20 -8.88
N ILE A 446 5.00 -0.89 -9.09
CA ILE A 446 4.78 -0.25 -10.39
C ILE A 446 5.89 -0.64 -11.37
N ALA A 447 7.16 -0.55 -10.96
CA ALA A 447 8.29 -1.02 -11.74
C ALA A 447 8.13 -2.50 -12.12
N PHE A 448 7.77 -3.35 -11.16
CA PHE A 448 7.53 -4.77 -11.40
C PHE A 448 6.38 -5.00 -12.40
N SER A 449 5.31 -4.21 -12.30
CA SER A 449 4.15 -4.34 -13.19
C SER A 449 4.44 -3.98 -14.65
N CYS A 450 5.48 -3.21 -14.94
CA CYS A 450 5.75 -2.76 -16.31
C CYS A 450 6.13 -3.95 -17.22
N TYR A 451 6.86 -4.94 -16.70
CA TYR A 451 7.28 -6.14 -17.43
C TYR A 451 6.12 -7.07 -17.84
N ARG A 452 4.87 -6.77 -17.44
CA ARG A 452 3.69 -7.44 -18.02
C ARG A 452 3.43 -7.03 -19.45
N ASN A 453 3.91 -5.87 -19.86
CA ASN A 453 3.86 -5.45 -21.25
C ASN A 453 4.98 -6.17 -21.99
N GLY A 454 4.61 -7.06 -22.93
CA GLY A 454 5.56 -7.86 -23.70
C GLY A 454 6.51 -7.04 -24.60
N SER A 455 6.29 -5.74 -24.77
CA SER A 455 7.22 -4.84 -25.47
C SER A 455 8.41 -4.40 -24.59
N ILE A 456 8.36 -4.67 -23.29
CA ILE A 456 9.40 -4.29 -22.33
C ILE A 456 10.28 -5.52 -22.06
N PRO A 457 11.53 -5.53 -22.57
CA PRO A 457 12.42 -6.66 -22.36
C PRO A 457 12.96 -6.67 -20.93
N ASP A 458 13.09 -7.85 -20.34
CA ASP A 458 13.78 -8.04 -19.06
C ASP A 458 15.27 -8.31 -19.28
N LEU A 459 15.98 -7.31 -19.81
CA LEU A 459 17.37 -7.46 -20.28
C LEU A 459 18.36 -7.85 -19.18
N ASP A 460 18.08 -7.43 -17.94
CA ASP A 460 18.99 -7.55 -16.80
C ASP A 460 18.44 -8.43 -15.68
N SER A 461 17.38 -9.23 -15.90
CA SER A 461 16.66 -9.96 -14.83
C SER A 461 16.10 -9.03 -13.73
N GLN A 462 15.82 -7.77 -14.08
CA GLN A 462 15.26 -6.77 -13.17
C GLN A 462 13.87 -7.19 -12.69
N LYS A 463 13.06 -7.84 -13.53
CA LYS A 463 11.76 -8.38 -13.11
C LYS A 463 11.94 -9.36 -11.95
N GLU A 464 12.85 -10.32 -12.09
CA GLU A 464 13.12 -11.32 -11.06
C GLU A 464 13.57 -10.65 -9.75
N TRP A 465 14.48 -9.68 -9.83
CA TRP A 465 14.96 -8.95 -8.68
C TRP A 465 13.88 -8.14 -7.96
N LEU A 466 13.04 -7.40 -8.69
CA LEU A 466 11.91 -6.67 -8.12
C LEU A 466 10.93 -7.64 -7.41
N GLY A 467 10.76 -8.85 -7.94
CA GLY A 467 10.05 -9.93 -7.27
C GLY A 467 10.72 -10.37 -5.96
N THR A 468 12.05 -10.47 -5.92
CA THR A 468 12.83 -10.72 -4.69
C THR A 468 12.60 -9.61 -3.65
N VAL A 469 12.61 -8.34 -4.06
CA VAL A 469 12.32 -7.22 -3.16
C VAL A 469 10.90 -7.32 -2.59
N LEU A 470 9.89 -7.59 -3.42
CA LEU A 470 8.50 -7.76 -2.94
C LEU A 470 8.36 -8.94 -1.96
N ARG A 471 9.05 -10.06 -2.20
CA ARG A 471 9.10 -11.19 -1.25
C ARG A 471 9.75 -10.78 0.06
N PHE A 472 10.86 -10.05 0.02
CA PHE A 472 11.51 -9.51 1.21
C PHE A 472 10.59 -8.58 2.01
N LEU A 473 9.85 -7.69 1.33
CA LEU A 473 8.87 -6.81 1.99
C LEU A 473 7.75 -7.61 2.68
N ARG A 474 7.29 -8.70 2.06
CA ARG A 474 6.27 -9.60 2.62
C ARG A 474 6.81 -10.35 3.85
N ASP A 475 7.95 -11.01 3.69
CA ASP A 475 8.43 -12.03 4.63
C ASP A 475 9.17 -11.40 5.82
N SER A 476 10.04 -10.43 5.56
CA SER A 476 10.93 -9.83 6.56
C SER A 476 10.40 -8.51 7.12
N MET A 477 9.73 -7.70 6.28
CA MET A 477 9.18 -6.40 6.70
C MET A 477 7.71 -6.48 7.14
N GLY A 478 7.07 -7.64 7.01
CA GLY A 478 5.69 -7.83 7.47
C GLY A 478 4.63 -7.10 6.63
N ILE A 479 4.94 -6.73 5.39
CA ILE A 479 4.06 -6.00 4.49
C ILE A 479 3.28 -7.01 3.63
N ALA A 480 2.23 -7.59 4.19
CA ALA A 480 1.49 -8.69 3.55
C ALA A 480 0.96 -8.34 2.14
N LYS A 481 0.63 -7.07 1.87
CA LYS A 481 0.13 -6.62 0.56
C LYS A 481 1.10 -6.86 -0.59
N ALA A 482 2.40 -6.98 -0.33
CA ALA A 482 3.38 -7.32 -1.37
C ALA A 482 3.05 -8.65 -2.08
N GLN A 483 2.39 -9.60 -1.38
CA GLN A 483 1.88 -10.83 -1.98
C GLN A 483 0.90 -10.57 -3.13
N ALA A 484 0.01 -9.59 -2.98
CA ALA A 484 -0.99 -9.26 -4.01
C ALA A 484 -0.33 -8.78 -5.31
N PHE A 485 0.81 -8.08 -5.21
CA PHE A 485 1.56 -7.61 -6.38
C PHE A 485 2.34 -8.74 -7.04
N LEU A 486 2.93 -9.64 -6.23
CA LEU A 486 3.55 -10.86 -6.73
C LEU A 486 2.54 -11.73 -7.51
N GLU A 487 1.33 -11.93 -6.99
CA GLU A 487 0.30 -12.71 -7.69
C GLU A 487 -0.24 -12.00 -8.94
N ALA A 488 -0.37 -10.68 -8.89
CA ALA A 488 -0.93 -9.93 -10.01
C ALA A 488 0.04 -9.82 -11.19
N TYR A 489 1.35 -9.78 -10.93
CA TYR A 489 2.37 -9.40 -11.91
C TYR A 489 3.55 -10.38 -12.06
N GLY A 490 3.60 -11.41 -11.21
CA GLY A 490 4.59 -12.49 -11.22
C GLY A 490 4.70 -13.21 -12.55
#